data_AF-A0A178X849-F1
#
_entry.id   AF-A0A178X849-F1
#
_cell.length_a   1.000
_cell.length_b   1.000
_cell.length_c   1.000
_cell.angle_alpha   90.00
_cell.angle_beta   90.00
_cell.angle_gamma   90.00
#
_symmetry.space_group_name_H-M   'P 1'
#
loop_
_entity.id
_entity.type
_entity.pdbx_description
1 polymer ?
#
loop_
_entity_poly.entity_id
_entity_poly.type
_entity_poly.pdbx_seq_one_letter_code
_entity_poly.pdbx_strand_id
1 'polypeptide(L)' 'MIELIGVLLVVQGAGGLINRIAGSRHPSWFLQLQVLPPQLHVIASIVLLGAGVAVLFANRARNRRRG' A
#
# COMPACT_ATOMS: atom_id res chain seq x y z
N MET A 1 -13.74 -5.59 7.59
CA MET A 1 -13.34 -6.01 6.22
C MET A 1 -12.68 -4.87 5.44
N ILE A 2 -13.37 -3.76 5.14
CA ILE A 2 -12.78 -2.61 4.39
C ILE A 2 -11.55 -2.02 5.08
N GLU A 3 -11.58 -1.91 6.40
CA GLU A 3 -10.45 -1.39 7.17
C GLU A 3 -9.21 -2.28 7.04
N LEU A 4 -9.37 -3.62 7.06
CA LEU A 4 -8.29 -4.56 6.83
C LEU A 4 -7.68 -4.39 5.42
N ILE A 5 -8.51 -4.21 4.40
CA ILE A 5 -8.05 -3.95 3.02
C ILE A 5 -7.24 -2.65 2.98
N GLY A 6 -7.73 -1.59 3.61
CA GLY A 6 -7.01 -0.31 3.70
C GLY A 6 -5.65 -0.46 4.39
N VAL A 7 -5.58 -1.17 5.51
CA VAL A 7 -4.31 -1.45 6.21
C VAL A 7 -3.37 -2.26 5.32
N LEU A 8 -3.85 -3.31 4.64
CA LEU A 8 -3.03 -4.12 3.76
C LEU A 8 -2.44 -3.29 2.60
N LEU A 9 -3.23 -2.42 1.99
CA LEU A 9 -2.77 -1.51 0.93
C LEU A 9 -1.70 -0.54 1.43
N VAL A 10 -1.88 0.04 2.62
CA VAL A 10 -0.88 0.92 3.25
C VAL A 10 0.41 0.17 3.55
N VAL A 11 0.32 -1.03 4.15
CA VAL A 11 1.49 -1.86 4.47
C VAL A 11 2.24 -2.28 3.21
N GLN A 12 1.52 -2.67 2.16
CA GLN A 12 2.11 -3.05 0.86
C GLN A 12 2.79 -1.86 0.18
N GLY A 13 2.16 -0.69 0.19
CA GLY A 13 2.70 0.53 -0.40
C GLY A 13 3.91 1.06 0.38
N ALA A 14 3.77 1.29 1.69
CA ALA A 14 4.83 1.81 2.55
C ALA A 14 6.01 0.83 2.64
N GLY A 15 5.72 -0.46 2.84
CA GLY A 15 6.75 -1.49 2.90
C GLY A 15 7.51 -1.66 1.59
N GLY A 16 6.82 -1.61 0.44
CA GLY A 16 7.46 -1.64 -0.87
C GLY A 16 8.36 -0.42 -1.14
N LEU A 17 7.92 0.78 -0.73
CA LEU A 17 8.72 2.01 -0.79
C LEU A 17 9.98 1.91 0.07
N ILE A 18 9.83 1.50 1.34
CA ILE A 18 10.96 1.35 2.27
C ILE A 18 11.96 0.31 1.73
N ASN A 19 11.47 -0.83 1.23
CA ASN A 19 12.33 -1.88 0.68
C ASN A 19 13.13 -1.39 -0.54
N ARG A 20 12.55 -0.48 -1.34
CA ARG A 20 13.24 0.17 -2.47
C ARG A 20 14.32 1.13 -2.00
N ILE A 21 14.01 1.98 -1.02
CA ILE A 21 14.95 2.95 -0.44
C ILE A 21 16.10 2.23 0.26
N ALA A 22 15.82 1.10 0.92
CA ALA A 22 16.83 0.27 1.57
C ALA A 22 17.74 -0.51 0.59
N GLY A 23 17.53 -0.39 -0.72
CA GLY A 23 18.36 -1.06 -1.73
C GLY A 23 18.25 -2.59 -1.71
N SER A 24 17.22 -3.14 -1.07
CA SER A 24 17.04 -4.57 -0.91
C SER A 24 16.78 -5.25 -2.26
N ARG A 25 17.67 -6.20 -2.62
CA ARG A 25 17.55 -7.05 -3.82
C ARG A 25 16.97 -8.44 -3.51
N HIS A 26 16.65 -8.72 -2.24
CA HIS A 26 16.11 -10.02 -1.83
C HIS A 26 14.61 -10.12 -2.12
N PRO A 27 14.09 -11.34 -2.38
CA PRO A 27 12.67 -11.56 -2.64
C PRO A 27 11.84 -11.19 -1.41
N SER A 28 11.19 -10.05 -1.48
CA SER A 28 10.28 -9.55 -0.45
C SER A 28 8.85 -10.03 -0.69
N TRP A 29 8.06 -10.22 0.36
CA TRP A 29 6.65 -10.64 0.32
C TRP A 29 5.69 -9.59 -0.28
N PHE A 30 6.20 -8.43 -0.71
CA PHE A 30 5.43 -7.39 -1.37
C PHE A 30 5.10 -7.81 -2.81
N LEU A 31 3.83 -8.12 -3.07
CA LEU A 31 3.35 -8.63 -4.36
C LEU A 31 3.74 -7.72 -5.54
N GLN A 32 3.70 -6.40 -5.33
CA GLN A 32 4.09 -5.44 -6.36
C GLN A 32 5.57 -5.56 -6.76
N LEU A 33 6.46 -5.97 -5.85
CA LEU A 33 7.89 -6.11 -6.14
C LEU A 33 8.21 -7.43 -6.83
N GLN A 34 7.30 -8.40 -6.81
CA GLN A 34 7.45 -9.70 -7.46
C GLN A 34 6.85 -9.74 -8.86
N VAL A 35 5.82 -8.92 -9.13
CA VAL A 35 5.05 -8.96 -10.38
C VAL A 35 5.41 -7.83 -11.34
N LEU A 36 5.76 -6.65 -10.83
CA LEU A 36 6.02 -5.49 -11.70
C LEU A 36 7.49 -5.42 -12.17
N PRO A 37 7.76 -4.69 -13.26
CA PRO A 37 9.10 -4.28 -13.64
C PRO A 37 9.73 -3.34 -12.61
N PRO A 38 11.06 -3.38 -12.40
CA PRO A 38 11.78 -2.56 -11.43
C PRO A 38 11.48 -1.05 -11.50
N GLN A 39 11.22 -0.52 -12.69
CA GLN A 39 10.94 0.90 -12.93
C GLN A 39 9.59 1.33 -12.33
N LEU A 40 8.63 0.41 -12.24
CA LEU A 40 7.27 0.71 -11.79
C LEU A 40 7.06 0.51 -10.29
N HIS A 41 8.01 -0.10 -9.59
CA HIS A 41 7.88 -0.43 -8.17
C HIS A 41 7.65 0.79 -7.27
N VAL A 42 8.32 1.92 -7.56
CA VAL A 42 8.14 3.16 -6.79
C VAL A 42 6.75 3.74 -7.02
N ILE A 43 6.33 3.82 -8.28
CA ILE A 43 5.02 4.35 -8.67
C ILE A 43 3.91 3.49 -8.06
N ALA A 44 4.00 2.17 -8.20
CA ALA A 44 3.04 1.23 -7.64
C ALA A 44 2.98 1.34 -6.11
N SER A 45 4.11 1.55 -5.43
CA SER A 45 4.16 1.71 -3.98
C SER A 45 3.44 2.98 -3.53
N ILE A 46 3.66 4.09 -4.24
CA ILE A 46 2.98 5.36 -3.98
C ILE A 46 1.47 5.23 -4.20
N VAL A 47 1.07 4.59 -5.30
CA VAL A 47 -0.35 4.37 -5.64
C VAL A 47 -1.04 3.49 -4.59
N LEU A 48 -0.41 2.38 -4.19
CA LEU A 48 -0.94 1.48 -3.15
C LEU A 48 -1.07 2.19 -1.81
N LEU A 49 -0.05 2.95 -1.42
CA LEU A 49 -0.07 3.72 -0.18
C LEU A 49 -1.20 4.76 -0.20
N GLY A 50 -1.30 5.55 -1.27
CA GLY A 50 -2.34 6.56 -1.44
C GLY A 50 -3.74 5.96 -1.45
N ALA A 51 -3.94 4.86 -2.17
CA ALA A 51 -5.20 4.14 -2.21
C ALA A 51 -5.59 3.57 -0.84
N GLY A 52 -4.65 2.98 -0.11
CA GLY A 52 -4.88 2.46 1.24
C GLY A 52 -5.31 3.55 2.22
N VAL A 53 -4.61 4.69 2.22
CA VAL A 53 -4.97 5.86 3.05
C VAL A 53 -6.36 6.37 2.67
N ALA A 54 -6.65 6.53 1.38
CA ALA A 54 -7.95 7.00 0.91
C ALA A 54 -9.09 6.06 1.35
N VAL A 55 -8.90 4.74 1.26
CA VAL A 55 -9.87 3.74 1.71
C VAL A 55 -10.12 3.84 3.22
N LEU A 56 -9.06 3.98 4.03
CA LEU A 56 -9.20 4.12 5.48
C LEU A 56 -9.95 5.40 5.87
N PHE A 57 -9.61 6.54 5.25
CA PHE A 57 -10.28 7.81 5.49
C PHE A 57 -11.75 7.78 5.04
N ALA A 58 -12.03 7.22 3.87
CA ALA A 58 -13.39 7.07 3.36
C ALA A 58 -14.23 6.17 4.28
N ASN A 59 -13.67 5.05 4.75
CA ASN A 59 -14.34 4.15 5.69
C ASN A 59 -14.65 4.85 7.02
N ARG A 60 -13.69 5.63 7.55
CA ARG A 60 -13.87 6.37 8.80
C ARG A 60 -14.91 7.49 8.67
N ALA A 61 -14.90 8.23 7.56
CA ALA A 61 -15.92 9.24 7.27
C ALA A 61 -17.32 8.62 7.14
N ARG A 62 -17.43 7.45 6.50
CA ARG A 62 -18.69 6.72 6.35
C ARG A 62 -19.22 6.20 7.68
N ASN A 63 -18.37 5.71 8.56
CA ASN A 63 -18.77 5.27 9.90
C ASN A 63 -19.22 6.45 10.78
N ARG A 64 -18.58 7.62 10.67
CA ARG A 64 -19.00 8.84 11.38
C ARG A 64 -20.37 9.39 10.97
N ARG A 65 -20.82 9.12 9.74
CA ARG A 65 -22.15 9.56 9.25
C ARG A 65 -23.28 8.60 9.63
N ARG A 66 -22.95 7.42 10.15
CA ARG A 66 -23.90 6.35 10.49
C ARG A 66 -24.16 6.20 11.99
N GLY A 67 -23.36 6.87 12.83
CA GLY A 67 -23.60 7.02 14.27
C GLY A 67 -24.18 8.39 14.55
#